data_AF-A0A7W1AIS8-F1
#
_entry.id   AF-A0A7W1AIS8-F1
#
_cell.length_a   1.000
_cell.length_b   1.000
_cell.length_c   1.000
_cell.angle_alpha   90.00
_cell.angle_beta   90.00
_cell.angle_gamma   90.00
#
_symmetry.space_group_name_H-M   'P 1'
#
loop_
_entity.id
_entity.type
_entity.pdbx_description
1 polymer ?
#
loop_
_entity_poly.entity_id
_entity_poly.type
_entity_poly.pdbx_seq_one_letter_code
_entity_poly.pdbx_strand_id
1 'polypeptide(L)'
;MGGCTNCKGKSGCDDRKGHMMASVDDALARLYPTRTWGEVDDRAAEALSTEELEALADEFAQELRAATFVQRGDDDEPCDYIWVLCMGRTPCVVQVRDHGVAMPEEWKGVDAIEEMYLRVVISHRARFAAVQQVAVELVRGVVRQKPRAGVYDAPLLHRMQKLVALLPAYELEHVDFGEIAHAPPEFDAGEWATLYGGQPSIANYFFYPQPTTMVSTQVIE
;
A
#
# COMPACT_ATOMS: atom_id res chain seq x y z
N MET A 1 17.56 -14.87 8.44
CA MET A 1 16.68 -16.05 8.39
C MET A 1 15.82 -16.08 9.65
N GLY A 2 14.70 -15.34 9.65
CA GLY A 2 13.76 -15.29 10.78
C GLY A 2 12.52 -16.09 10.43
N GLY A 3 12.36 -17.28 11.03
CA GLY A 3 11.23 -18.17 10.82
C GLY A 3 10.01 -17.75 11.65
N CYS A 4 8.86 -17.69 10.99
CA CYS A 4 7.56 -17.42 11.60
C CYS A 4 7.17 -18.58 12.54
N THR A 5 7.10 -18.33 13.85
CA THR A 5 6.94 -19.36 14.89
C THR A 5 5.51 -19.88 15.08
N ASN A 6 4.58 -19.66 14.14
CA ASN A 6 3.20 -20.13 14.28
C ASN A 6 2.57 -20.83 13.07
N CYS A 7 3.37 -21.24 12.07
CA CYS A 7 2.86 -21.97 10.90
C CYS A 7 2.70 -23.47 11.21
N LYS A 8 1.59 -23.87 11.86
CA LYS A 8 1.19 -25.29 12.00
C LYS A 8 0.64 -25.94 10.71
N GLY A 9 0.69 -25.24 9.57
CA GLY A 9 0.37 -25.81 8.25
C GLY A 9 1.27 -25.22 7.18
N LYS A 10 2.32 -25.96 6.77
CA LYS A 10 3.26 -25.52 5.72
C LYS A 10 2.67 -25.63 4.30
N SER A 11 1.78 -26.58 4.04
CA SER A 11 1.22 -26.77 2.70
C SER A 11 0.34 -25.61 2.22
N GLY A 12 -0.59 -25.14 3.04
CA GLY A 12 -1.53 -24.08 2.63
C GLY A 12 -0.90 -22.68 2.46
N CYS A 13 0.25 -22.43 3.08
CA CYS A 13 0.98 -21.16 2.91
C CYS A 13 1.77 -21.14 1.60
N ASP A 14 2.38 -22.27 1.23
CA ASP A 14 3.15 -22.41 0.00
C ASP A 14 2.26 -22.40 -1.25
N ASP A 15 1.10 -23.09 -1.20
CA ASP A 15 0.16 -23.13 -2.33
C ASP A 15 -0.44 -21.75 -2.66
N ARG A 16 -0.82 -20.98 -1.62
CA ARG A 16 -1.34 -19.62 -1.79
C ARG A 16 -0.29 -18.67 -2.38
N LYS A 17 0.97 -18.79 -1.93
CA LYS A 17 2.07 -18.00 -2.48
C LYS A 17 2.37 -18.35 -3.93
N GLY A 18 2.33 -19.65 -4.26
CA GLY A 18 2.50 -20.11 -5.64
C GLY A 18 1.44 -19.55 -6.58
N HIS A 19 0.16 -19.57 -6.16
CA HIS A 19 -0.93 -18.96 -6.93
C HIS A 19 -0.70 -17.45 -7.13
N MET A 20 -0.44 -16.73 -6.03
CA MET A 20 -0.21 -15.29 -6.07
C MET A 20 0.93 -14.90 -7.00
N MET A 21 2.06 -15.63 -6.95
CA MET A 21 3.19 -15.34 -7.84
C MET A 21 2.89 -15.66 -9.31
N ALA A 22 2.10 -16.71 -9.59
CA ALA A 22 1.65 -16.99 -10.96
C ALA A 22 0.78 -15.85 -11.51
N SER A 23 -0.17 -15.33 -10.72
CA SER A 23 -0.97 -14.16 -11.11
C SER A 23 -0.09 -12.93 -11.37
N VAL A 24 0.91 -12.69 -10.52
CA VAL A 24 1.88 -11.58 -10.67
C VAL A 24 2.66 -11.72 -11.98
N ASP A 25 3.18 -12.91 -12.28
CA ASP A 25 3.95 -13.17 -13.50
C ASP A 25 3.10 -13.00 -14.76
N ASP A 26 1.85 -13.50 -14.75
CA ASP A 26 0.90 -13.33 -15.85
C ASP A 26 0.56 -11.85 -16.07
N ALA A 27 0.33 -11.09 -14.99
CA ALA A 27 0.06 -9.67 -15.07
C ALA A 27 1.27 -8.88 -15.60
N LEU A 28 2.49 -9.19 -15.14
CA LEU A 28 3.72 -8.58 -15.64
C LEU A 28 3.92 -8.85 -17.14
N ALA A 29 3.76 -10.10 -17.58
CA ALA A 29 3.94 -10.48 -18.98
C ALA A 29 2.94 -9.76 -19.91
N ARG A 30 1.72 -9.53 -19.43
CA ARG A 30 0.67 -8.82 -20.16
C ARG A 30 0.90 -7.31 -20.19
N LEU A 31 1.22 -6.71 -19.04
CA LEU A 31 1.36 -5.26 -18.88
C LEU A 31 2.70 -4.73 -19.40
N TYR A 32 3.75 -5.56 -19.40
CA TYR A 32 5.11 -5.19 -19.80
C TYR A 32 5.64 -6.16 -20.85
N PRO A 33 5.10 -6.13 -22.09
CA PRO A 33 5.54 -7.05 -23.14
C PRO A 33 7.01 -6.85 -23.53
N THR A 34 7.56 -5.65 -23.32
CA THR A 34 9.00 -5.35 -23.54
C THR A 34 9.87 -5.79 -22.36
N ARG A 35 9.26 -6.14 -21.22
CA ARG A 35 9.91 -6.43 -19.94
C ARG A 35 10.76 -5.27 -19.40
N THR A 36 10.41 -4.03 -19.76
CA THR A 36 11.12 -2.82 -19.33
C THR A 36 10.27 -2.03 -18.35
N TRP A 37 10.83 -1.62 -17.21
CA TRP A 37 10.14 -0.69 -16.31
C TRP A 37 9.87 0.66 -17.00
N GLY A 38 8.66 1.20 -16.82
CA GLY A 38 8.21 2.44 -17.45
C GLY A 38 7.55 2.26 -18.82
N GLU A 39 7.66 1.09 -19.46
CA GLU A 39 7.04 0.79 -20.76
C GLU A 39 5.78 -0.06 -20.59
N VAL A 40 4.79 0.46 -19.85
CA VAL A 40 3.52 -0.23 -19.59
C VAL A 40 2.59 -0.16 -20.81
N ASP A 41 1.85 -1.24 -21.08
CA ASP A 41 0.70 -1.25 -21.99
C ASP A 41 -0.58 -0.90 -21.22
N ASP A 42 -0.94 0.38 -21.18
CA ASP A 42 -2.13 0.87 -20.47
C ASP A 42 -3.44 0.28 -20.97
N ARG A 43 -3.48 -0.28 -22.19
CA ARG A 43 -4.70 -0.93 -22.72
C ARG A 43 -5.01 -2.24 -22.01
N ALA A 44 -4.01 -2.82 -21.36
CA ALA A 44 -4.16 -4.02 -20.55
C ALA A 44 -4.46 -3.71 -19.07
N ALA A 45 -4.59 -2.43 -18.70
CA ALA A 45 -4.85 -2.02 -17.33
C ALA A 45 -6.28 -2.37 -16.88
N GLU A 46 -6.42 -2.86 -15.65
CA GLU A 46 -7.70 -3.25 -15.06
C GLU A 46 -7.88 -2.61 -13.68
N ALA A 47 -8.10 -1.31 -13.66
CA ALA A 47 -8.35 -0.55 -12.43
C ALA A 47 -9.72 -0.86 -11.81
N LEU A 48 -9.77 -0.76 -10.48
CA LEU A 48 -11.01 -0.68 -9.71
C LEU A 48 -11.76 0.61 -10.05
N SER A 49 -13.09 0.58 -10.14
CA SER A 49 -13.88 1.81 -10.32
C SER A 49 -13.84 2.68 -9.06
N THR A 50 -14.16 3.97 -9.20
CA THR A 50 -14.26 4.89 -8.06
C THR A 50 -15.32 4.41 -7.06
N GLU A 51 -16.47 3.94 -7.54
CA GLU A 51 -17.55 3.43 -6.70
C GLU A 51 -17.15 2.16 -5.95
N GLU A 52 -16.45 1.25 -6.62
CA GLU A 52 -15.90 0.04 -5.99
C GLU A 52 -14.86 0.38 -4.91
N LEU A 53 -13.99 1.37 -5.16
CA LEU A 53 -12.98 1.83 -4.20
C LEU A 53 -13.61 2.47 -2.96
N GLU A 54 -14.61 3.34 -3.15
CA GLU A 54 -15.35 3.98 -2.06
C GLU A 54 -16.12 2.94 -1.23
N ALA A 55 -16.80 2.00 -1.89
CA ALA A 55 -17.51 0.92 -1.20
C ALA A 55 -16.56 0.04 -0.37
N LEU A 56 -15.38 -0.30 -0.91
CA LEU A 56 -14.35 -1.04 -0.17
C LEU A 56 -13.84 -0.25 1.06
N ALA A 57 -13.65 1.05 0.91
CA ALA A 57 -13.22 1.91 2.02
C ALA A 57 -14.28 1.99 3.14
N ASP A 58 -15.57 2.08 2.78
CA ASP A 58 -16.68 2.04 3.73
C ASP A 58 -16.75 0.70 4.47
N GLU A 59 -16.58 -0.41 3.75
CA GLU A 59 -16.57 -1.75 4.33
C GLU A 59 -15.39 -1.94 5.30
N PHE A 60 -14.21 -1.43 4.96
CA PHE A 60 -13.07 -1.38 5.88
C PHE A 60 -13.38 -0.54 7.12
N ALA A 61 -13.99 0.63 6.97
CA ALA A 61 -14.37 1.48 8.10
C ALA A 61 -15.30 0.73 9.07
N GLN A 62 -16.30 0.02 8.55
CA GLN A 62 -17.26 -0.74 9.32
C GLN A 62 -16.63 -1.95 10.03
N GLU A 63 -15.92 -2.80 9.28
CA GLU A 63 -15.39 -4.07 9.80
C GLU A 63 -14.22 -3.87 10.78
N LEU A 64 -13.41 -2.83 10.54
CA LEU A 64 -12.25 -2.50 11.37
C LEU A 64 -12.58 -1.48 12.47
N ARG A 65 -13.77 -0.86 12.41
CA ARG A 65 -14.21 0.22 13.31
C ARG A 65 -13.14 1.29 13.46
N ALA A 66 -12.69 1.79 12.33
CA ALA A 66 -11.56 2.71 12.20
C ALA A 66 -11.91 3.87 11.30
N ALA A 67 -11.24 5.00 11.49
CA ALA A 67 -11.28 6.07 10.50
C ALA A 67 -10.59 5.56 9.22
N THR A 68 -11.33 5.56 8.12
CA THR A 68 -10.88 5.11 6.82
C THR A 68 -11.13 6.20 5.79
N PHE A 69 -10.18 6.39 4.87
CA PHE A 69 -10.29 7.41 3.83
C PHE A 69 -9.53 7.00 2.57
N VAL A 70 -10.09 7.39 1.43
CA VAL A 70 -9.52 7.17 0.10
C VAL A 70 -8.62 8.36 -0.24
N GLN A 71 -7.40 8.07 -0.68
CA GLN A 71 -6.53 9.02 -1.36
C GLN A 71 -6.31 8.50 -2.78
N ARG A 72 -6.72 9.27 -3.78
CA ARG A 72 -6.51 8.92 -5.18
C ARG A 72 -5.05 9.15 -5.57
N GLY A 73 -4.51 8.27 -6.41
CA GLY A 73 -3.23 8.53 -7.09
C GLY A 73 -3.35 9.69 -8.07
N ASP A 74 -2.24 10.36 -8.33
CA ASP A 74 -2.12 11.32 -9.43
C ASP A 74 -1.68 10.63 -10.73
N ASP A 75 -1.45 11.42 -11.79
CA ASP A 75 -1.09 10.89 -13.12
C ASP A 75 0.24 10.11 -13.12
N ASP A 76 1.13 10.36 -12.15
CA ASP A 76 2.43 9.70 -12.02
C ASP A 76 2.39 8.52 -11.02
N GLU A 77 1.27 8.32 -10.32
CA GLU A 77 1.09 7.32 -9.28
C GLU A 77 0.05 6.27 -9.69
N PRO A 78 0.48 5.07 -10.14
CA PRO A 78 -0.40 4.07 -10.76
C PRO A 78 -1.19 3.25 -9.72
N CYS A 79 -1.61 3.89 -8.63
CA CYS A 79 -2.40 3.28 -7.59
C CYS A 79 -3.24 4.28 -6.80
N ASP A 80 -4.32 3.80 -6.19
CA ASP A 80 -5.02 4.51 -5.14
C ASP A 80 -4.64 3.95 -3.77
N TYR A 81 -4.89 4.75 -2.73
CA TYR A 81 -4.69 4.36 -1.35
C TYR A 81 -6.01 4.36 -0.58
N ILE A 82 -6.20 3.33 0.23
CA ILE A 82 -7.15 3.37 1.34
C ILE A 82 -6.35 3.36 2.64
N TRP A 83 -6.47 4.42 3.41
CA TRP A 83 -5.81 4.55 4.70
C TRP A 83 -6.75 4.15 5.82
N VAL A 84 -6.28 3.32 6.74
CA VAL A 84 -7.04 2.86 7.90
C VAL A 84 -6.27 3.20 9.18
N LEU A 85 -6.81 4.12 9.98
CA LEU A 85 -6.21 4.50 11.26
C LEU A 85 -6.29 3.34 12.27
N CYS A 86 -5.15 2.79 12.65
CA CYS A 86 -5.06 1.65 13.57
C CYS A 86 -4.69 2.06 15.00
N MET A 87 -3.84 3.07 15.15
CA MET A 87 -3.48 3.68 16.43
C MET A 87 -3.40 5.20 16.23
N GLY A 88 -4.10 5.96 17.06
CA GLY A 88 -4.19 7.41 16.93
C GLY A 88 -5.54 7.91 17.43
N ARG A 89 -5.93 9.12 17.01
CA ARG A 89 -7.21 9.74 17.39
C ARG A 89 -7.86 10.39 16.18
N THR A 90 -9.16 10.63 16.26
CA THR A 90 -9.89 11.40 15.25
C THR A 90 -10.13 12.84 15.72
N PRO A 91 -10.03 13.83 14.82
CA PRO A 91 -9.53 13.70 13.45
C PRO A 91 -8.03 13.36 13.45
N CYS A 92 -7.60 12.53 12.49
CA CYS A 92 -6.22 12.07 12.41
C CYS A 92 -5.36 12.98 11.53
N VAL A 93 -4.03 12.85 11.62
CA VAL A 93 -3.06 13.72 10.93
C VAL A 93 -3.30 13.75 9.42
N VAL A 94 -3.58 12.59 8.82
CA VAL A 94 -3.82 12.54 7.37
C VAL A 94 -5.16 13.20 6.97
N GLN A 95 -6.19 13.12 7.81
CA GLN A 95 -7.45 13.84 7.56
C GLN A 95 -7.25 15.36 7.61
N VAL A 96 -6.45 15.84 8.56
CA VAL A 96 -6.11 17.27 8.66
C VAL A 96 -5.28 17.72 7.45
N ARG A 97 -4.31 16.90 7.03
CA ARG A 97 -3.41 17.21 5.92
C ARG A 97 -4.11 17.21 4.56
N ASP A 98 -4.89 16.18 4.26
CA ASP A 98 -5.36 15.91 2.89
C ASP A 98 -6.86 16.12 2.69
N HIS A 99 -7.66 16.05 3.75
CA HIS A 99 -9.13 16.05 3.66
C HIS A 99 -9.76 17.36 4.15
N GLY A 100 -8.97 18.42 4.35
CA GLY A 100 -9.44 19.74 4.74
C GLY A 100 -10.09 19.78 6.14
N VAL A 101 -9.81 18.78 6.98
CA VAL A 101 -10.31 18.77 8.36
C VAL A 101 -9.53 19.78 9.18
N ALA A 102 -10.23 20.67 9.88
CA ALA A 102 -9.58 21.68 10.71
C ALA A 102 -8.69 21.04 11.78
N MET A 103 -7.49 21.60 11.96
CA MET A 103 -6.58 21.15 13.01
C MET A 103 -7.24 21.31 14.40
N PRO A 104 -7.30 20.25 15.21
CA PRO A 104 -7.85 20.33 16.56
C PRO A 104 -7.08 21.31 17.45
N GLU A 105 -7.81 22.08 18.27
CA GLU A 105 -7.20 23.03 19.21
C GLU A 105 -6.27 22.33 20.21
N GLU A 106 -6.59 21.09 20.60
CA GLU A 106 -5.77 20.28 21.49
C GLU A 106 -4.40 19.88 20.91
N TRP A 107 -4.17 20.06 19.61
CA TRP A 107 -2.84 19.85 19.01
C TRP A 107 -1.93 21.05 19.25
N LYS A 108 -2.47 22.22 19.59
CA LYS A 108 -1.67 23.40 19.91
C LYS A 108 -0.86 23.15 21.18
N GLY A 109 0.46 23.25 21.06
CA GLY A 109 1.39 23.01 22.17
C GLY A 109 1.71 21.53 22.42
N VAL A 110 1.24 20.62 21.57
CA VAL A 110 1.71 19.22 21.56
C VAL A 110 3.04 19.15 20.82
N ASP A 111 4.04 18.53 21.45
CA ASP A 111 5.38 18.40 20.86
C ASP A 111 5.39 17.47 19.64
N ALA A 112 4.66 16.36 19.73
CA ALA A 112 4.54 15.37 18.67
C ALA A 112 3.22 14.59 18.76
N ILE A 113 2.66 14.24 17.60
CA ILE A 113 1.57 13.27 17.46
C ILE A 113 2.10 12.09 16.66
N GLU A 114 1.86 10.89 17.16
CA GLU A 114 2.25 9.65 16.49
C GLU A 114 1.01 8.81 16.21
N GLU A 115 0.87 8.40 14.96
CA GLU A 115 -0.22 7.58 14.48
C GLU A 115 0.32 6.41 13.67
N MET A 116 -0.46 5.33 13.65
CA MET A 116 -0.14 4.14 12.89
C MET A 116 -1.31 3.74 12.02
N TYR A 117 -1.00 3.50 10.75
CA TYR A 117 -1.97 3.17 9.73
C TYR A 117 -1.68 1.82 9.09
N LEU A 118 -2.74 1.16 8.63
CA LEU A 118 -2.65 0.24 7.51
C LEU A 118 -3.05 1.02 6.26
N ARG A 119 -2.13 1.12 5.29
CA ARG A 119 -2.38 1.71 3.97
C ARG A 119 -2.53 0.57 2.96
N VAL A 120 -3.74 0.43 2.43
CA VAL A 120 -4.04 -0.47 1.32
C VAL A 120 -3.72 0.26 0.04
N VAL A 121 -2.97 -0.37 -0.84
CA VAL A 121 -2.49 0.18 -2.09
C VAL A 121 -3.16 -0.62 -3.19
N ILE A 122 -3.97 0.04 -4.00
CA ILE A 122 -4.83 -0.57 -5.02
C ILE A 122 -4.26 -0.22 -6.38
N SER A 123 -3.80 -1.22 -7.13
CA SER A 123 -3.18 -0.94 -8.44
C SER A 123 -4.21 -0.42 -9.44
N HIS A 124 -3.81 0.53 -10.28
CA HIS A 124 -4.56 0.90 -11.48
C HIS A 124 -4.29 -0.06 -12.65
N ARG A 125 -3.24 -0.87 -12.58
CA ARG A 125 -2.76 -1.71 -13.68
C ARG A 125 -3.34 -3.12 -13.66
N ALA A 126 -3.60 -3.66 -12.48
CA ALA A 126 -4.19 -4.98 -12.30
C ALA A 126 -5.12 -5.00 -11.10
N ARG A 127 -5.96 -6.03 -10.99
CA ARG A 127 -6.82 -6.27 -9.81
C ARG A 127 -6.02 -6.78 -8.60
N PHE A 128 -4.99 -6.01 -8.22
CA PHE A 128 -4.11 -6.29 -7.09
C PHE A 128 -4.23 -5.24 -6.01
N ALA A 129 -4.15 -5.71 -4.78
CA ALA A 129 -4.02 -4.87 -3.60
C ALA A 129 -2.84 -5.34 -2.75
N ALA A 130 -2.09 -4.40 -2.19
CA ALA A 130 -1.05 -4.67 -1.22
C ALA A 130 -1.30 -3.86 0.05
N VAL A 131 -0.89 -4.36 1.21
CA VAL A 131 -1.07 -3.64 2.48
C VAL A 131 0.29 -3.21 3.02
N GLN A 132 0.36 -2.01 3.58
CA GLN A 132 1.56 -1.46 4.17
C GLN A 132 1.28 -0.91 5.57
N GLN A 133 2.19 -1.12 6.50
CA GLN A 133 2.17 -0.36 7.75
C GLN A 133 2.82 1.01 7.51
N VAL A 134 2.16 2.09 7.94
CA VAL A 134 2.72 3.45 7.83
C VAL A 134 2.65 4.14 9.18
N ALA A 135 3.81 4.51 9.72
CA ALA A 135 3.87 5.42 10.86
C ALA A 135 3.80 6.86 10.36
N VAL A 136 2.93 7.67 10.97
CA VAL A 136 2.78 9.09 10.66
C VAL A 136 3.10 9.88 11.92
N GLU A 137 4.03 10.82 11.80
CA GLU A 137 4.48 11.67 12.89
C GLU A 137 4.21 13.12 12.52
N LEU A 138 3.46 13.85 13.34
CA LEU A 138 3.36 15.31 13.25
C LEU A 138 4.23 15.93 14.34
N VAL A 139 5.25 16.68 13.96
CA VAL A 139 6.15 17.39 14.87
C VAL A 139 6.23 18.84 14.42
N ARG A 140 5.73 19.77 15.24
CA ARG A 140 5.80 21.23 14.98
C ARG A 140 5.32 21.64 13.57
N GLY A 141 4.17 21.12 13.13
CA GLY A 141 3.61 21.41 11.80
C GLY A 141 4.25 20.62 10.65
N VAL A 142 5.19 19.72 10.92
CA VAL A 142 5.81 18.85 9.92
C VAL A 142 5.28 17.43 10.07
N VAL A 143 4.63 16.94 9.02
CA VAL A 143 4.15 15.56 8.91
C VAL A 143 5.19 14.71 8.22
N ARG A 144 5.63 13.64 8.87
CA ARG A 144 6.56 12.64 8.32
C ARG A 144 5.86 11.29 8.21
N GLN A 145 5.93 10.67 7.03
CA GLN A 145 5.41 9.32 6.81
C GLN A 145 6.56 8.33 6.68
N LYS A 146 6.48 7.21 7.41
CA LYS A 146 7.49 6.14 7.43
C LYS A 146 6.82 4.81 7.05
N PRO A 147 6.71 4.53 5.74
CA PRO A 147 6.14 3.28 5.27
C PRO A 147 7.07 2.08 5.53
N ARG A 148 6.48 0.93 5.89
CA ARG A 148 7.14 -0.36 6.07
C ARG A 148 6.44 -1.42 5.22
N ALA A 149 7.14 -1.93 4.22
CA ALA A 149 6.63 -2.94 3.30
C ALA A 149 6.86 -4.36 3.85
N GLY A 150 5.82 -5.19 3.88
CA GLY A 150 5.93 -6.63 4.20
C GLY A 150 6.22 -7.00 5.66
N VAL A 151 6.21 -6.02 6.57
CA VAL A 151 6.44 -6.26 8.02
C VAL A 151 5.46 -5.42 8.83
N TYR A 152 4.80 -6.08 9.78
CA TYR A 152 3.80 -5.47 10.64
C TYR A 152 4.14 -5.68 12.11
N ASP A 153 3.81 -4.68 12.91
CA ASP A 153 3.83 -4.83 14.36
C ASP A 153 2.69 -5.76 14.80
N ALA A 154 2.96 -6.57 15.82
CA ALA A 154 2.02 -7.58 16.31
C ALA A 154 0.58 -7.06 16.55
N PRO A 155 0.36 -5.84 17.09
CA PRO A 155 -0.99 -5.31 17.28
C PRO A 155 -1.80 -5.11 15.99
N LEU A 156 -1.14 -4.98 14.84
CA LEU A 156 -1.80 -4.72 13.56
C LEU A 156 -2.18 -5.99 12.80
N LEU A 157 -1.61 -7.14 13.16
CA LEU A 157 -1.75 -8.39 12.40
C LEU A 157 -3.22 -8.80 12.21
N HIS A 158 -4.02 -8.74 13.28
CA HIS A 158 -5.44 -9.11 13.20
C HIS A 158 -6.25 -8.15 12.33
N ARG A 159 -5.93 -6.85 12.39
CA ARG A 159 -6.58 -5.84 11.54
C ARG A 159 -6.23 -6.05 10.07
N MET A 160 -4.95 -6.29 9.77
CA MET A 160 -4.49 -6.60 8.42
C MET A 160 -5.16 -7.88 7.88
N GLN A 161 -5.23 -8.94 8.68
CA GLN A 161 -5.87 -10.20 8.27
C GLN A 161 -7.35 -10.02 7.95
N LYS A 162 -8.09 -9.27 8.76
CA LYS A 162 -9.48 -8.91 8.48
C LYS A 162 -9.63 -8.11 7.20
N LEU A 163 -8.80 -7.10 7.02
CA LEU A 163 -8.78 -6.26 5.82
C LEU A 163 -8.57 -7.13 4.57
N VAL A 164 -7.53 -7.95 4.59
CA VAL A 164 -7.18 -8.82 3.45
C VAL A 164 -8.29 -9.83 3.13
N ALA A 165 -9.07 -10.25 4.13
CA ALA A 165 -10.19 -11.18 3.91
C ALA A 165 -11.36 -10.56 3.14
N LEU A 166 -11.46 -9.23 3.05
CA LEU A 166 -12.53 -8.53 2.34
C LEU A 166 -12.18 -8.27 0.86
N LEU A 167 -10.89 -8.20 0.52
CA LEU A 167 -10.42 -7.91 -0.84
C LEU A 167 -11.03 -8.82 -1.93
N PRO A 168 -11.20 -10.15 -1.73
CA PRO A 168 -11.79 -11.01 -2.75
C PRO A 168 -13.23 -10.66 -3.13
N ALA A 169 -14.00 -9.99 -2.26
CA ALA A 169 -15.35 -9.54 -2.58
C ALA A 169 -15.39 -8.45 -3.67
N TYR A 170 -14.24 -7.80 -3.91
CA TYR A 170 -14.03 -6.76 -4.92
C TYR A 170 -13.11 -7.25 -6.04
N GLU A 171 -12.96 -8.58 -6.18
CA GLU A 171 -12.10 -9.22 -7.17
C GLU A 171 -10.61 -8.83 -7.06
N LEU A 172 -10.19 -8.33 -5.89
CA LEU A 172 -8.80 -7.94 -5.64
C LEU A 172 -8.00 -9.10 -5.04
N GLU A 173 -6.92 -9.48 -5.72
CA GLU A 173 -5.93 -10.41 -5.17
C GLU A 173 -4.93 -9.65 -4.29
N HIS A 174 -4.75 -10.14 -3.06
CA HIS A 174 -3.76 -9.58 -2.14
C HIS A 174 -2.36 -10.08 -2.48
N VAL A 175 -1.47 -9.14 -2.84
CA VAL A 175 -0.04 -9.41 -3.06
C VAL A 175 0.78 -8.94 -1.85
N ASP A 176 1.55 -9.86 -1.26
CA ASP A 176 2.38 -9.56 -0.09
C ASP A 176 3.65 -8.82 -0.51
N PHE A 177 3.84 -7.60 0.00
CA PHE A 177 5.06 -6.82 -0.28
C PHE A 177 6.36 -7.55 0.03
N GLY A 178 6.39 -8.43 1.03
CA GLY A 178 7.59 -9.22 1.35
C GLY A 178 7.97 -10.19 0.23
N GLU A 179 6.99 -10.68 -0.53
CA GLU A 179 7.19 -11.56 -1.66
C GLU A 179 7.50 -10.76 -2.93
N ILE A 180 6.90 -9.58 -3.13
CA ILE A 180 7.13 -8.73 -4.32
C ILE A 180 8.21 -7.64 -4.12
N ALA A 181 9.07 -7.79 -3.11
CA ALA A 181 10.15 -6.84 -2.78
C ALA A 181 11.42 -7.01 -3.62
N HIS A 182 11.47 -7.99 -4.53
CA HIS A 182 12.61 -8.25 -5.41
C HIS A 182 12.31 -7.83 -6.85
N ALA A 183 13.34 -7.68 -7.68
CA ALA A 183 13.18 -7.37 -9.09
C ALA A 183 12.65 -8.59 -9.86
N PRO A 184 11.71 -8.40 -10.81
CA PRO A 184 11.27 -9.50 -11.65
C PRO A 184 12.43 -10.04 -12.50
N PRO A 185 12.55 -11.36 -12.67
CA PRO A 185 13.63 -11.95 -13.45
C PRO A 185 13.52 -11.55 -14.92
N GLU A 186 14.66 -11.29 -15.56
CA GLU A 186 14.76 -10.95 -17.00
C GLU A 186 14.10 -9.62 -17.41
N PHE A 187 13.76 -8.76 -16.44
CA PHE A 187 13.27 -7.42 -16.71
C PHE A 187 14.41 -6.40 -16.73
N ASP A 188 14.29 -5.41 -17.62
CA ASP A 188 15.16 -4.25 -17.66
C ASP A 188 14.61 -3.15 -16.74
N ALA A 189 15.52 -2.47 -16.04
CA ALA A 189 15.20 -1.38 -15.12
C ALA A 189 14.80 -0.08 -15.84
N GLY A 190 15.03 0.05 -17.14
CA GLY A 190 14.80 1.28 -17.89
C GLY A 190 15.51 2.48 -17.24
N GLU A 191 14.77 3.56 -17.01
CA GLU A 191 15.30 4.76 -16.35
C GLU A 191 15.42 4.64 -14.82
N TRP A 192 14.90 3.57 -14.19
CA TRP A 192 14.87 3.42 -12.74
C TRP A 192 16.24 3.57 -12.09
N ALA A 193 17.26 2.92 -12.66
CA ALA A 193 18.61 2.94 -12.11
C ALA A 193 19.19 4.36 -12.09
N THR A 194 18.81 5.21 -13.04
CA THR A 194 19.21 6.62 -13.09
C THR A 194 18.47 7.44 -12.04
N LEU A 195 17.18 7.19 -11.83
CA LEU A 195 16.33 7.96 -10.92
C LEU A 195 16.55 7.62 -9.45
N TYR A 196 16.63 6.33 -9.13
CA TYR A 196 16.59 5.82 -7.75
C TYR A 196 17.76 4.90 -7.40
N GLY A 197 18.55 4.48 -8.40
CA GLY A 197 19.58 3.47 -8.24
C GLY A 197 19.02 2.06 -8.11
N GLY A 198 19.87 1.06 -8.37
CA GLY A 198 19.51 -0.36 -8.25
C GLY A 198 18.50 -0.83 -9.29
N GLN A 199 17.62 -1.74 -8.88
CA GLN A 199 16.57 -2.34 -9.71
C GLN A 199 15.19 -2.06 -9.09
N PRO A 200 14.15 -1.83 -9.91
CA PRO A 200 12.77 -1.75 -9.42
C PRO A 200 12.36 -3.11 -8.87
N SER A 201 11.61 -3.12 -7.75
CA SER A 201 10.97 -4.35 -7.31
C SER A 201 9.69 -4.59 -8.11
N ILE A 202 9.15 -5.81 -8.07
CA ILE A 202 7.84 -6.14 -8.66
C ILE A 202 6.77 -5.13 -8.20
N ALA A 203 6.81 -4.68 -6.95
CA ALA A 203 5.89 -3.66 -6.45
C ALA A 203 5.91 -2.34 -7.25
N ASN A 204 7.03 -1.98 -7.85
CA ASN A 204 7.17 -0.76 -8.67
C ASN A 204 6.54 -0.88 -10.05
N TYR A 205 6.24 -2.09 -10.51
CA TYR A 205 5.49 -2.34 -11.73
C TYR A 205 3.98 -2.25 -11.52
N PHE A 206 3.49 -2.29 -10.28
CA PHE A 206 2.05 -2.27 -10.00
C PHE A 206 1.57 -1.08 -9.19
N PHE A 207 2.41 -0.53 -8.30
CA PHE A 207 1.91 0.38 -7.26
C PHE A 207 2.66 1.71 -7.22
N TYR A 208 3.99 1.71 -7.28
CA TYR A 208 4.75 2.92 -6.98
C TYR A 208 5.71 3.30 -8.10
N PRO A 209 5.75 4.58 -8.52
CA PRO A 209 6.79 5.09 -9.40
C PRO A 209 8.15 5.19 -8.71
N GLN A 210 8.18 5.04 -7.38
CA GLN A 210 9.33 5.26 -6.50
C GLN A 210 9.49 4.12 -5.48
N PRO A 211 10.64 4.00 -4.79
CA PRO A 211 10.85 2.96 -3.79
C PRO A 211 9.72 2.87 -2.74
N THR A 212 9.23 1.65 -2.47
CA THR A 212 8.04 1.42 -1.60
C THR A 212 8.22 1.84 -0.14
N THR A 213 9.47 2.06 0.29
CA THR A 213 9.84 2.49 1.64
C THR A 213 10.30 3.95 1.69
N MET A 214 10.01 4.74 0.64
CA MET A 214 10.38 6.16 0.61
C MET A 214 9.69 6.92 1.75
N VAL A 215 10.50 7.62 2.55
CA VAL A 215 10.02 8.48 3.63
C VAL A 215 9.65 9.84 3.02
N SER A 216 8.40 10.27 3.22
CA SER A 216 7.95 11.59 2.80
C SER A 216 7.86 12.55 3.99
N THR A 217 8.02 13.84 3.72
CA THR A 217 7.91 14.91 4.72
C THR A 217 7.18 16.09 4.09
N GLN A 218 6.15 16.59 4.77
CA GLN A 218 5.31 17.68 4.31
C GLN A 218 5.03 18.65 5.46
N VAL A 219 4.96 19.94 5.16
CA VAL A 219 4.50 20.96 6.13
C VAL A 219 2.99 21.10 5.99
N ILE A 220 2.28 21.10 7.12
CA ILE A 220 0.87 21.51 7.17
C ILE A 220 0.80 22.99 7.55
N GLU A 221 0.09 23.78 6.73
CA GLU A 221 -0.13 25.21 6.92
C GLU A 221 -1.44 25.49 7.67
#